data_AF-A0A919F2J7-F1
#
_entry.id   AF-A0A919F2J7-F1
#
_cell.length_a   1.000
_cell.length_b   1.000
_cell.length_c   1.000
_cell.angle_alpha   90.00
_cell.angle_beta   90.00
_cell.angle_gamma   90.00
#
_symmetry.space_group_name_H-M   'P 1'
#
loop_
_entity.id
_entity.type
_entity.pdbx_description
1 polymer ?
#
loop_
_entity_poly.entity_id
_entity_poly.type
_entity_poly.pdbx_seq_one_letter_code
_entity_poly.pdbx_strand_id
1 'polypeptide(L)'
;MSRPARHLPRVRALFLTAFTASALAACSSGPQTAPADEPTPAQTPTPALTPTNQAPPTTHSALTADPSYIANNVVYWWESGGEGELVNSISAAVDVQDLRTSNVWAYDFGPFFDTLDRIREDDPIPDVKTQATWSAALKHLHDGAGDIFDATRLDGMQSQSPSEAAQETRGWAEFDEGIKYLKATQRRLHRTFGLTLLNDPWKEDLQ
;
A
#
# COMPACT_ATOMS: atom_id res chain seq x y z
N MET A 1 -34.55 -42.33 -8.96
CA MET A 1 -34.63 -41.25 -9.97
C MET A 1 -35.31 -40.07 -9.32
N SER A 2 -34.58 -38.99 -9.03
CA SER A 2 -35.09 -37.65 -8.71
C SER A 2 -33.91 -36.68 -8.72
N ARG A 3 -33.84 -35.76 -9.69
CA ARG A 3 -32.94 -34.60 -9.66
C ARG A 3 -33.76 -33.40 -9.16
N PRO A 4 -33.31 -32.66 -8.14
CA PRO A 4 -33.86 -31.35 -7.85
C PRO A 4 -33.19 -30.26 -8.70
N ALA A 5 -34.00 -29.23 -8.96
CA ALA A 5 -33.83 -28.19 -9.97
C ALA A 5 -32.64 -27.27 -9.71
N ARG A 6 -31.95 -26.88 -10.80
CA ARG A 6 -31.00 -25.76 -10.82
C ARG A 6 -31.79 -24.47 -10.95
N HIS A 7 -31.85 -23.68 -9.89
CA HIS A 7 -32.26 -22.29 -9.95
C HIS A 7 -31.09 -21.45 -10.47
N LEU A 8 -31.21 -20.97 -11.71
CA LEU A 8 -30.33 -19.96 -12.30
C LEU A 8 -30.78 -18.57 -11.82
N PRO A 9 -29.94 -17.80 -11.10
CA PRO A 9 -30.23 -16.39 -10.87
C PRO A 9 -29.97 -15.56 -12.13
N ARG A 10 -31.09 -15.21 -12.78
CA ARG A 10 -31.42 -13.95 -13.45
C ARG A 10 -30.24 -13.00 -13.77
N VAL A 11 -29.82 -13.04 -15.03
CA VAL A 11 -29.02 -12.01 -15.72
C VAL A 11 -29.71 -10.66 -15.61
N ARG A 12 -29.04 -9.67 -15.02
CA ARG A 12 -29.36 -8.25 -15.20
C ARG A 12 -28.22 -7.60 -15.97
N ALA A 13 -28.40 -7.53 -17.28
CA ALA A 13 -27.65 -6.63 -18.14
C ALA A 13 -28.08 -5.18 -17.83
N LEU A 14 -27.14 -4.35 -17.41
CA LEU A 14 -27.28 -2.90 -17.39
C LEU A 14 -26.17 -2.34 -18.28
N PHE A 15 -26.52 -2.11 -19.54
CA PHE A 15 -25.80 -1.18 -20.40
C PHE A 15 -26.37 0.21 -20.13
N LEU A 16 -25.51 1.20 -19.84
CA LEU A 16 -25.72 2.60 -20.22
C LEU A 16 -24.40 3.40 -20.11
N THR A 17 -23.98 3.83 -21.28
CA THR A 17 -22.96 4.81 -21.72
C THR A 17 -22.89 6.12 -20.92
N ALA A 18 -21.66 6.64 -20.74
CA ALA A 18 -21.29 8.02 -21.11
C ALA A 18 -19.75 8.20 -21.10
N PHE A 19 -19.18 8.40 -22.29
CA PHE A 19 -17.82 8.92 -22.47
C PHE A 19 -17.86 10.44 -22.35
N THR A 20 -17.09 11.02 -21.43
CA THR A 20 -16.73 12.44 -21.48
C THR A 20 -15.22 12.55 -21.38
N ALA A 21 -14.58 12.74 -22.53
CA ALA A 21 -13.21 13.20 -22.64
C ALA A 21 -13.12 14.64 -22.13
N SER A 22 -12.18 14.94 -21.25
CA SER A 22 -11.76 16.30 -20.94
C SER A 22 -10.25 16.42 -21.14
N ALA A 23 -9.89 17.49 -21.83
CA ALA A 23 -8.63 17.68 -22.54
C ALA A 23 -7.44 18.00 -21.63
N LEU A 24 -6.25 17.61 -22.13
CA LEU A 24 -4.92 17.98 -21.66
C LEU A 24 -4.77 19.52 -21.63
N ALA A 25 -4.48 20.08 -20.46
CA ALA A 25 -3.89 21.41 -20.33
C ALA A 25 -2.36 21.27 -20.28
N ALA A 26 -1.71 21.54 -21.42
CA ALA A 26 -0.27 21.66 -21.52
C ALA A 26 0.17 23.02 -20.91
N CYS A 27 1.04 22.98 -19.91
CA CYS A 27 1.75 24.17 -19.42
C CYS A 27 2.85 24.54 -20.42
N SER A 28 2.65 25.61 -21.19
CA SER A 28 3.66 26.17 -22.08
C SER A 28 4.68 26.98 -21.28
N SER A 29 5.94 26.60 -21.38
CA SER A 29 7.10 27.34 -20.92
C SER A 29 7.50 28.44 -21.91
N GLY A 30 7.87 29.61 -21.40
CA GLY A 30 8.72 30.58 -22.11
C GLY A 30 8.61 32.01 -21.56
N PRO A 31 9.53 32.93 -21.90
CA PRO A 31 10.96 32.76 -22.10
C PRO A 31 11.81 33.69 -21.20
N GLN A 32 13.09 33.35 -21.13
CA GLN A 32 14.17 34.09 -20.51
C GLN A 32 14.53 35.36 -21.31
N THR A 33 14.79 36.48 -20.63
CA THR A 33 15.46 37.66 -21.21
C THR A 33 16.26 38.37 -20.12
N ALA A 34 17.59 38.35 -20.24
CA ALA A 34 18.54 39.30 -19.61
C ALA A 34 18.67 40.56 -20.52
N PRO A 35 19.47 41.63 -20.26
CA PRO A 35 20.49 41.88 -19.23
C PRO A 35 20.57 43.36 -18.69
N ALA A 36 21.64 43.63 -17.90
CA ALA A 36 22.48 44.86 -17.85
C ALA A 36 22.25 45.99 -16.79
N ASP A 37 23.28 46.11 -15.93
CA ASP A 37 24.05 47.26 -15.40
C ASP A 37 23.50 48.43 -14.55
N GLU A 38 24.34 48.77 -13.55
CA GLU A 38 24.61 50.08 -12.90
C GLU A 38 23.87 50.47 -11.58
N PRO A 39 24.38 51.45 -10.78
CA PRO A 39 25.49 51.37 -9.80
C PRO A 39 25.07 51.50 -8.31
N THR A 40 26.00 51.17 -7.41
CA THR A 40 25.95 51.41 -5.95
C THR A 40 25.82 52.89 -5.57
N PRO A 41 25.04 53.21 -4.52
CA PRO A 41 25.54 54.10 -3.47
C PRO A 41 25.33 53.57 -2.04
N ALA A 42 26.29 53.95 -1.18
CA ALA A 42 26.51 53.50 0.19
C ALA A 42 25.36 53.78 1.18
N GLN A 43 25.23 52.89 2.18
CA GLN A 43 24.55 53.21 3.44
C GLN A 43 25.37 52.76 4.67
N THR A 44 25.34 53.65 5.64
CA THR A 44 25.97 53.80 6.97
C THR A 44 25.99 52.56 7.88
N PRO A 45 27.03 52.38 8.73
CA PRO A 45 27.07 51.30 9.73
C PRO A 45 26.22 51.63 10.96
N THR A 46 25.43 50.67 11.45
CA THR A 46 24.70 50.75 12.74
C THR A 46 24.63 49.32 13.32
N PRO A 47 24.52 49.13 14.64
CA PRO A 47 25.50 48.48 15.49
C PRO A 47 25.23 46.99 15.69
N ALA A 48 26.28 46.25 16.07
CA ALA A 48 26.20 44.85 16.45
C ALA A 48 25.19 44.62 17.59
N LEU A 49 24.12 43.87 17.31
CA LEU A 49 23.30 43.26 18.33
C LEU A 49 23.95 41.93 18.72
N THR A 50 24.28 41.85 20.00
CA THR A 50 24.81 40.71 20.73
C THR A 50 24.03 39.43 20.39
N PRO A 51 24.69 38.29 20.11
CA PRO A 51 23.98 37.03 19.95
C PRO A 51 23.33 36.68 21.29
N THR A 52 21.99 36.71 21.31
CA THR A 52 21.21 36.12 22.38
C THR A 52 21.46 34.62 22.31
N ASN A 53 21.90 34.02 23.41
CA ASN A 53 22.03 32.57 23.57
C ASN A 53 20.67 31.93 23.25
N GLN A 54 20.48 31.53 21.99
CA GLN A 54 19.41 30.65 21.60
C GLN A 54 19.80 29.28 22.13
N ALA A 55 19.05 28.79 23.12
CA ALA A 55 19.19 27.43 23.60
C ALA A 55 19.25 26.49 22.38
N PRO A 56 20.16 25.50 22.37
CA PRO A 56 20.26 24.57 21.25
C PRO A 56 18.88 23.99 20.96
N PRO A 57 18.52 23.80 19.68
CA PRO A 57 17.31 23.07 19.34
C PRO A 57 17.37 21.77 20.13
N THR A 58 16.30 21.49 20.89
CA THR A 58 16.11 20.20 21.53
C THR A 58 16.22 19.16 20.43
N THR A 59 17.42 18.58 20.32
CA THR A 59 17.60 17.26 19.74
C THR A 59 16.48 16.45 20.35
N HIS A 60 15.53 16.04 19.52
CA HIS A 60 14.66 14.95 19.89
C HIS A 60 15.64 13.82 20.13
N SER A 61 16.00 13.63 21.41
CA SER A 61 16.55 12.39 21.87
C SER A 61 15.64 11.35 21.23
N ALA A 62 16.22 10.43 20.48
CA ALA A 62 15.65 9.12 20.38
C ALA A 62 15.47 8.68 21.83
N LEU A 63 14.31 9.02 22.41
CA LEU A 63 13.84 8.40 23.62
C LEU A 63 13.81 6.96 23.19
N THR A 64 14.75 6.17 23.72
CA THR A 64 14.59 4.74 23.77
C THR A 64 13.29 4.55 24.54
N ALA A 65 12.17 4.55 23.82
CA ALA A 65 10.87 4.53 24.43
C ALA A 65 10.83 3.27 25.28
N ASP A 66 10.37 3.44 26.52
CA ASP A 66 10.25 2.33 27.46
C ASP A 66 9.53 1.17 26.74
N PRO A 67 10.10 -0.06 26.73
CA PRO A 67 9.46 -1.19 26.08
C PRO A 67 8.00 -1.40 26.52
N SER A 68 7.66 -1.04 27.76
CA SER A 68 6.27 -1.09 28.26
C SER A 68 5.38 -0.03 27.60
N TYR A 69 5.90 1.16 27.32
CA TYR A 69 5.19 2.20 26.59
C TYR A 69 4.91 1.79 25.13
N ILE A 70 5.91 1.21 24.46
CA ILE A 70 5.73 0.67 23.10
C ILE A 70 4.68 -0.43 23.10
N ALA A 71 4.77 -1.38 24.04
CA ALA A 71 3.81 -2.47 24.15
C ALA A 71 2.37 -1.96 24.36
N ASN A 72 2.17 -1.01 25.26
CA ASN A 72 0.85 -0.42 25.49
C ASN A 72 0.29 0.28 24.24
N ASN A 73 1.13 1.01 23.50
CA ASN A 73 0.69 1.66 22.26
C ASN A 73 0.37 0.65 21.16
N VAL A 74 1.12 -0.47 21.07
CA VAL A 74 0.81 -1.54 20.11
C VAL A 74 -0.51 -2.22 20.46
N VAL A 75 -0.79 -2.47 21.74
CA VAL A 75 -2.09 -3.00 22.19
C VAL A 75 -3.21 -2.01 21.88
N TYR A 76 -3.02 -0.72 22.16
CA TYR A 76 -4.00 0.32 21.83
C TYR A 76 -4.27 0.40 20.33
N TRP A 77 -3.22 0.38 19.49
CA TRP A 77 -3.36 0.34 18.03
C TRP A 77 -4.18 -0.87 17.58
N TRP A 78 -3.88 -2.05 18.13
CA TRP A 78 -4.61 -3.29 17.83
C TRP A 78 -6.11 -3.16 18.14
N GLU A 79 -6.45 -2.70 19.34
CA GLU A 79 -7.83 -2.53 19.81
C GLU A 79 -8.58 -1.41 19.08
N SER A 80 -7.87 -0.41 18.56
CA SER A 80 -8.46 0.75 17.88
C SER A 80 -8.77 0.51 16.40
N GLY A 81 -8.41 -0.65 15.84
CA GLY A 81 -8.67 -0.98 14.43
C GLY A 81 -7.53 -1.72 13.74
N GLY A 82 -6.32 -1.73 14.31
CA GLY A 82 -5.14 -2.35 13.72
C GLY A 82 -5.28 -3.86 13.48
N GLU A 83 -6.04 -4.58 14.31
CA GLU A 83 -6.40 -5.97 14.01
C GLU A 83 -7.16 -6.08 12.68
N GLY A 84 -8.12 -5.19 12.45
CA GLY A 84 -8.93 -5.15 11.23
C GLY A 84 -8.09 -4.85 10.00
N GLU A 85 -7.14 -3.93 10.07
CA GLU A 85 -6.18 -3.66 8.99
C GLU A 85 -5.32 -4.89 8.67
N LEU A 86 -4.85 -5.59 9.71
CA LEU A 86 -4.11 -6.83 9.55
C LEU A 86 -4.94 -7.89 8.83
N VAL A 87 -6.17 -8.14 9.31
CA VAL A 87 -7.10 -9.10 8.70
C VAL A 87 -7.41 -8.71 7.26
N ASN A 88 -7.75 -7.45 6.99
CA ASN A 88 -8.10 -6.98 5.65
C ASN A 88 -6.95 -7.17 4.66
N SER A 89 -5.70 -6.88 5.07
CA SER A 89 -4.54 -7.11 4.19
C SER A 89 -4.34 -8.59 3.90
N ILE A 90 -4.54 -9.44 4.90
CA ILE A 90 -4.42 -10.89 4.75
C ILE A 90 -5.49 -11.42 3.81
N SER A 91 -6.76 -11.07 4.04
CA SER A 91 -7.89 -11.49 3.19
C SER A 91 -7.70 -11.02 1.75
N ALA A 92 -7.33 -9.75 1.53
CA ALA A 92 -7.06 -9.23 0.20
C ALA A 92 -5.91 -10.01 -0.49
N ALA A 93 -4.88 -10.42 0.26
CA ALA A 93 -3.80 -11.24 -0.29
C ALA A 93 -4.23 -12.67 -0.61
N VAL A 94 -5.09 -13.29 0.21
CA VAL A 94 -5.68 -14.62 -0.05
C VAL A 94 -6.56 -14.58 -1.29
N ASP A 95 -7.44 -13.58 -1.42
CA ASP A 95 -8.30 -13.42 -2.59
C ASP A 95 -7.47 -13.39 -3.89
N VAL A 96 -6.35 -12.67 -3.90
CA VAL A 96 -5.44 -12.64 -5.04
C VAL A 96 -4.68 -13.97 -5.23
N GLN A 97 -4.34 -14.71 -4.19
CA GLN A 97 -3.75 -16.04 -4.36
C GLN A 97 -4.74 -17.02 -5.00
N ASP A 98 -6.03 -16.97 -4.63
CA ASP A 98 -7.06 -17.82 -5.22
C ASP A 98 -7.19 -17.60 -6.73
N LEU A 99 -7.02 -16.35 -7.16
CA LEU A 99 -7.00 -15.98 -8.57
C LEU A 99 -5.99 -16.82 -9.37
N ARG A 100 -4.80 -17.06 -8.84
CA ARG A 100 -3.73 -17.83 -9.49
C ARG A 100 -4.15 -19.25 -9.89
N THR A 101 -5.10 -19.84 -9.17
CA THR A 101 -5.61 -21.20 -9.43
C THR A 101 -6.96 -21.20 -10.16
N SER A 102 -7.59 -20.03 -10.27
CA SER A 102 -8.87 -19.86 -10.93
C SER A 102 -8.70 -19.74 -12.45
N ASN A 103 -9.55 -20.42 -13.23
CA ASN A 103 -9.56 -20.32 -14.69
C ASN A 103 -10.31 -19.07 -15.19
N VAL A 104 -10.05 -17.91 -14.60
CA VAL A 104 -10.70 -16.65 -15.02
C VAL A 104 -9.82 -15.91 -16.04
N TRP A 105 -10.48 -15.19 -16.94
CA TRP A 105 -9.82 -14.53 -18.09
C TRP A 105 -9.40 -13.10 -17.82
N ALA A 106 -9.83 -12.53 -16.69
CA ALA A 106 -9.53 -11.18 -16.26
C ALA A 106 -9.69 -11.09 -14.74
N TYR A 107 -8.78 -10.37 -14.11
CA TYR A 107 -8.76 -10.12 -12.67
C TYR A 107 -9.08 -8.66 -12.42
N ASP A 108 -10.02 -8.40 -11.52
CA ASP A 108 -10.22 -7.05 -11.00
C ASP A 108 -9.35 -6.87 -9.75
N PHE A 109 -8.18 -6.26 -9.92
CA PHE A 109 -7.29 -5.89 -8.83
C PHE A 109 -7.67 -4.56 -8.16
N GLY A 110 -8.70 -3.85 -8.65
CA GLY A 110 -9.12 -2.56 -8.10
C GLY A 110 -9.41 -2.61 -6.59
N PRO A 111 -10.29 -3.51 -6.11
CA PRO A 111 -10.58 -3.65 -4.68
C PRO A 111 -9.34 -3.97 -3.83
N PHE A 112 -8.38 -4.71 -4.40
CA PHE A 112 -7.13 -5.04 -3.73
C PHE A 112 -6.25 -3.80 -3.55
N PHE A 113 -6.05 -3.01 -4.61
CA PHE A 113 -5.27 -1.77 -4.53
C PHE A 113 -5.92 -0.74 -3.60
N ASP A 114 -7.23 -0.54 -3.71
CA ASP A 114 -7.99 0.35 -2.81
C ASP A 114 -7.80 -0.05 -1.33
N THR A 115 -7.79 -1.36 -1.05
CA THR A 115 -7.56 -1.87 0.30
C THR A 115 -6.16 -1.58 0.80
N LEU A 116 -5.13 -1.82 -0.02
CA LEU A 116 -3.74 -1.55 0.37
C LEU A 116 -3.47 -0.06 0.55
N ASP A 117 -4.03 0.79 -0.31
CA ASP A 117 -3.83 2.24 -0.24
C ASP A 117 -4.49 2.83 1.00
N ARG A 118 -5.73 2.41 1.31
CA ARG A 118 -6.37 2.81 2.58
C ARG A 118 -5.52 2.43 3.80
N ILE A 119 -5.00 1.21 3.84
CA ILE A 119 -4.19 0.72 4.98
C ILE A 119 -2.86 1.49 5.11
N ARG A 120 -2.33 2.05 4.03
CA ARG A 120 -1.14 2.91 4.07
C ARG A 120 -1.44 4.31 4.63
N GLU A 121 -2.69 4.75 4.57
CA GLU A 121 -3.15 6.04 5.12
C GLU A 121 -3.46 5.96 6.61
N ASP A 122 -3.68 4.75 7.14
CA ASP A 122 -3.99 4.50 8.55
C ASP A 122 -2.77 4.69 9.48
N ASP A 123 -3.04 4.73 10.79
CA ASP A 123 -2.00 4.92 11.81
C ASP A 123 -0.97 3.78 11.79
N PRO A 124 0.34 4.09 11.78
CA PRO A 124 1.37 3.06 11.73
C PRO A 124 1.44 2.25 13.02
N ILE A 125 1.90 0.99 12.90
CA ILE A 125 2.18 0.15 14.06
C ILE A 125 3.26 0.81 14.94
N PRO A 126 3.00 1.09 16.23
CA PRO A 126 3.94 1.85 17.06
C PRO A 126 5.31 1.18 17.29
N ASP A 127 5.44 -0.14 17.10
CA ASP A 127 6.74 -0.82 17.14
C ASP A 127 7.43 -0.75 15.77
N VAL A 128 8.53 0.02 15.70
CA VAL A 128 9.32 0.27 14.47
C VAL A 128 9.68 -1.00 13.71
N LYS A 129 10.05 -2.08 14.42
CA LYS A 129 10.43 -3.34 13.77
C LYS A 129 9.22 -4.04 13.15
N THR A 130 8.07 -4.00 13.81
CA THR A 130 6.81 -4.55 13.29
C THR A 130 6.29 -3.70 12.14
N GLN A 131 6.36 -2.37 12.25
CA GLN A 131 5.98 -1.48 11.15
C GLN A 131 6.87 -1.69 9.91
N ALA A 132 8.17 -1.89 10.10
CA ALA A 132 9.07 -2.14 8.97
C ALA A 132 8.69 -3.42 8.20
N THR A 133 8.33 -4.50 8.90
CA THR A 133 7.85 -5.72 8.24
C THR A 133 6.47 -5.52 7.61
N TRP A 134 5.60 -4.74 8.24
CA TRP A 134 4.28 -4.40 7.71
C TRP A 134 4.35 -3.61 6.41
N SER A 135 5.08 -2.50 6.40
CA SER A 135 5.27 -1.67 5.21
C SER A 135 5.95 -2.42 4.08
N ALA A 136 6.94 -3.29 4.40
CA ALA A 136 7.55 -4.17 3.40
C ALA A 136 6.51 -5.10 2.77
N ALA A 137 5.63 -5.69 3.58
CA ALA A 137 4.55 -6.54 3.10
C ALA A 137 3.65 -5.80 2.10
N LEU A 138 3.12 -4.63 2.49
CA LEU A 138 2.22 -3.83 1.66
C LEU A 138 2.90 -3.36 0.36
N LYS A 139 4.21 -3.10 0.40
CA LYS A 139 4.97 -2.74 -0.82
C LYS A 139 5.07 -3.92 -1.77
N HIS A 140 5.59 -5.05 -1.32
CA HIS A 140 5.75 -6.26 -2.13
C HIS A 140 4.42 -6.76 -2.71
N LEU A 141 3.36 -6.72 -1.91
CA LEU A 141 2.01 -7.07 -2.35
C LEU A 141 1.52 -6.16 -3.48
N HIS A 142 1.68 -4.86 -3.33
CA HIS A 142 1.26 -3.88 -4.34
C HIS A 142 2.09 -3.98 -5.62
N ASP A 143 3.42 -4.04 -5.51
CA ASP A 143 4.32 -4.11 -6.66
C ASP A 143 4.11 -5.43 -7.43
N GLY A 144 3.99 -6.54 -6.70
CA GLY A 144 3.72 -7.84 -7.29
C GLY A 144 2.36 -7.92 -7.99
N ALA A 145 1.30 -7.40 -7.35
CA ALA A 145 -0.02 -7.32 -7.95
C ALA A 145 -0.05 -6.41 -9.19
N GLY A 146 0.69 -5.30 -9.16
CA GLY A 146 0.86 -4.41 -10.32
C GLY A 146 1.49 -5.13 -11.51
N ASP A 147 2.57 -5.87 -11.27
CA ASP A 147 3.22 -6.65 -12.32
C ASP A 147 2.31 -7.76 -12.89
N ILE A 148 1.50 -8.41 -12.06
CA ILE A 148 0.51 -9.40 -12.51
C ILE A 148 -0.59 -8.72 -13.34
N PHE A 149 -1.12 -7.60 -12.86
CA PHE A 149 -2.17 -6.83 -13.53
C PHE A 149 -1.70 -6.34 -14.90
N ASP A 150 -0.52 -5.72 -14.98
CA ASP A 150 0.06 -5.19 -16.22
C ASP A 150 0.37 -6.30 -17.24
N ALA A 151 0.73 -7.49 -16.77
CA ALA A 151 0.97 -8.66 -17.61
C ALA A 151 -0.31 -9.39 -18.04
N THR A 152 -1.43 -9.14 -17.35
CA THR A 152 -2.73 -9.79 -17.62
C THR A 152 -3.50 -9.02 -18.67
N ARG A 153 -3.80 -9.66 -19.80
CA ARG A 153 -4.52 -9.05 -20.90
C ARG A 153 -6.04 -9.20 -20.74
N LEU A 154 -6.75 -8.07 -20.72
CA LEU A 154 -8.22 -8.03 -20.69
C LEU A 154 -8.84 -8.37 -22.05
N ASP A 155 -8.06 -8.33 -23.13
CA ASP A 155 -8.49 -8.67 -24.49
C ASP A 155 -8.23 -10.16 -24.76
N GLY A 156 -9.14 -11.03 -24.29
CA GLY A 156 -9.07 -12.51 -24.34
C GLY A 156 -8.96 -13.19 -25.72
N MET A 157 -8.37 -12.55 -26.72
CA MET A 157 -8.07 -13.07 -28.04
C MET A 157 -6.57 -13.26 -28.32
N GLN A 158 -5.65 -12.71 -27.52
CA GLN A 158 -4.21 -12.89 -27.74
C GLN A 158 -3.56 -13.73 -26.63
N SER A 159 -2.78 -14.73 -27.04
CA SER A 159 -1.88 -15.44 -26.14
C SER A 159 -0.83 -14.48 -25.58
N GLN A 160 -0.54 -14.61 -24.30
CA GLN A 160 0.50 -13.86 -23.61
C GLN A 160 1.86 -13.99 -24.33
N SER A 161 2.54 -12.87 -24.53
CA SER A 161 3.90 -12.81 -25.05
C SER A 161 4.92 -13.34 -24.03
N PRO A 162 6.13 -13.74 -24.46
CA PRO A 162 7.17 -14.20 -23.53
C PRO A 162 7.56 -13.16 -22.47
N SER A 163 7.52 -11.86 -22.81
CA SER A 163 7.82 -10.78 -21.87
C SER A 163 6.73 -10.60 -20.81
N GLU A 164 5.46 -10.70 -21.21
CA GLU A 164 4.31 -10.64 -20.29
C GLU A 164 4.33 -11.85 -19.36
N ALA A 165 4.56 -13.07 -19.88
CA ALA A 165 4.67 -14.27 -19.04
C ALA A 165 5.82 -14.19 -18.03
N ALA A 166 6.96 -13.61 -18.44
CA ALA A 166 8.08 -13.36 -17.54
C ALA A 166 7.76 -12.28 -16.49
N GLN A 167 6.97 -11.25 -16.84
CA GLN A 167 6.53 -10.21 -15.89
C GLN A 167 5.54 -10.77 -14.89
N GLU A 168 4.54 -11.51 -15.33
CA GLU A 168 3.59 -12.18 -14.44
C GLU A 168 4.32 -13.12 -13.45
N THR A 169 5.29 -13.89 -13.93
CA THR A 169 6.12 -14.75 -13.07
C THR A 169 6.87 -13.97 -12.00
N ARG A 170 7.42 -12.80 -12.34
CA ARG A 170 8.08 -11.92 -11.36
C ARG A 170 7.07 -11.30 -10.39
N GLY A 171 5.92 -10.86 -10.89
CA GLY A 171 4.84 -10.31 -10.09
C GLY A 171 4.36 -11.30 -9.03
N TRP A 172 4.13 -12.56 -9.41
CA TRP A 172 3.79 -13.62 -8.45
C TRP A 172 4.90 -13.87 -7.42
N ALA A 173 6.16 -13.86 -7.83
CA ALA A 173 7.28 -14.03 -6.90
C ALA A 173 7.37 -12.87 -5.88
N GLU A 174 7.18 -11.64 -6.34
CA GLU A 174 7.16 -10.44 -5.50
C GLU A 174 5.94 -10.45 -4.55
N PHE A 175 4.78 -10.85 -5.05
CA PHE A 175 3.56 -11.00 -4.25
C PHE A 175 3.74 -12.03 -3.12
N ASP A 176 4.34 -13.18 -3.44
CA ASP A 176 4.66 -14.23 -2.47
C ASP A 176 5.65 -13.74 -1.39
N GLU A 177 6.58 -12.83 -1.71
CA GLU A 177 7.41 -12.14 -0.69
C GLU A 177 6.56 -11.26 0.23
N GLY A 178 5.60 -10.52 -0.32
CA GLY A 178 4.65 -9.73 0.46
C GLY A 178 3.90 -10.56 1.51
N ILE A 179 3.43 -11.75 1.12
CA ILE A 179 2.77 -12.70 2.03
C ILE A 179 3.72 -13.19 3.13
N LYS A 180 5.00 -13.46 2.81
CA LYS A 180 5.99 -13.83 3.84
C LYS A 180 6.15 -12.72 4.88
N TYR A 181 6.20 -11.46 4.45
CA TYR A 181 6.28 -10.32 5.36
C TYR A 181 4.99 -10.09 6.17
N LEU A 182 3.79 -10.32 5.60
CA LEU A 182 2.54 -10.32 6.37
C LEU A 182 2.57 -11.37 7.49
N LYS A 183 2.94 -12.61 7.15
CA LYS A 183 3.07 -13.71 8.13
C LYS A 183 4.13 -13.43 9.19
N ALA A 184 5.23 -12.75 8.82
CA ALA A 184 6.25 -12.30 9.77
C ALA A 184 5.71 -11.23 10.72
N THR A 185 4.92 -10.29 10.22
CA THR A 185 4.27 -9.24 11.02
C THR A 185 3.30 -9.84 12.03
N GLN A 186 2.36 -10.68 11.59
CA GLN A 186 1.43 -11.39 12.49
C GLN A 186 2.17 -12.20 13.57
N ARG A 187 3.23 -12.93 13.17
CA ARG A 187 4.05 -13.72 14.11
C ARG A 187 4.74 -12.85 15.14
N ARG A 188 5.22 -11.66 14.76
CA ARG A 188 5.85 -10.71 15.68
C ARG A 188 4.82 -10.13 16.65
N LEU A 189 3.66 -9.72 16.15
CA LEU A 189 2.53 -9.24 16.97
C LEU A 189 2.15 -10.28 18.04
N HIS A 190 2.01 -11.54 17.64
CA HIS A 190 1.74 -12.65 18.55
C HIS A 190 2.86 -12.91 19.55
N ARG A 191 4.11 -13.09 19.08
CA ARG A 191 5.22 -13.50 19.97
C ARG A 191 5.70 -12.41 20.91
N THR A 192 5.62 -11.15 20.50
CA THR A 192 6.16 -10.01 21.27
C THR A 192 5.08 -9.36 22.14
N PHE A 193 3.83 -9.31 21.67
CA PHE A 193 2.77 -8.56 22.33
C PHE A 193 1.59 -9.44 22.76
N GLY A 194 1.60 -10.75 22.47
CA GLY A 194 0.51 -11.67 22.82
C GLY A 194 -0.75 -11.49 21.97
N LEU A 195 -0.68 -10.67 20.92
CA LEU A 195 -1.83 -10.32 20.09
C LEU A 195 -2.14 -11.45 19.10
N THR A 196 -3.38 -11.93 19.12
CA THR A 196 -3.81 -13.06 18.30
C THR A 196 -5.05 -12.64 17.53
N LEU A 197 -5.06 -12.92 16.23
CA LEU A 197 -6.24 -12.69 15.38
C LEU A 197 -7.43 -13.48 15.92
N LEU A 198 -8.56 -12.80 16.07
CA LEU A 198 -9.85 -13.41 16.39
C LEU A 198 -10.32 -14.31 15.25
N ASN A 199 -10.22 -13.81 14.01
CA ASN A 199 -10.49 -14.57 12.79
C ASN A 199 -9.22 -14.53 11.93
N ASP A 200 -8.61 -15.69 11.71
CA ASP A 200 -7.32 -15.84 11.04
C ASP A 200 -7.55 -16.34 9.60
N PRO A 201 -7.53 -15.46 8.58
CA PRO A 201 -7.96 -15.84 7.23
C PRO A 201 -7.04 -16.87 6.58
N TRP A 202 -5.78 -16.99 7.04
CA TRP A 202 -4.87 -18.03 6.58
C TRP A 202 -5.36 -19.47 6.83
N LYS A 203 -6.27 -19.66 7.79
CA LYS A 203 -6.76 -20.99 8.20
C LYS A 203 -7.97 -21.46 7.38
N GLU A 204 -8.56 -20.57 6.58
CA GLU A 204 -9.71 -20.93 5.75
C GLU A 204 -9.28 -21.76 4.52
N ASP A 205 -8.00 -21.76 4.16
CA ASP A 205 -7.42 -22.47 3.00
C ASP A 205 -6.93 -23.92 3.28
N LEU A 206 -7.28 -24.52 4.43
CA LEU A 206 -6.87 -25.89 4.82
C LEU A 206 -8.02 -26.90 4.96
N GLN A 207 -9.13 -26.72 4.24
CA GLN A 207 -10.21 -27.72 4.13
C GLN A 207 -10.45 -28.13 2.68
#